data_AF-A0A1W9UXZ8-F1
#
_entry.id   AF-A0A1W9UXZ8-F1
#
_cell.length_a   1.000
_cell.length_b   1.000
_cell.length_c   1.000
_cell.angle_alpha   90.00
_cell.angle_beta   90.00
_cell.angle_gamma   90.00
#
_symmetry.space_group_name_H-M   'P 1'
#
loop_
_entity.id
_entity.type
_entity.pdbx_description
1 polymer ?
#
loop_
_entity_poly.entity_id
_entity_poly.type
_entity_poly.pdbx_seq_one_letter_code
_entity_poly.pdbx_strand_id
1 'polypeptide(L)'
;MTKKTILLITAFALLAVGLFAVMPAAADEAMPAQDHAAATLQDGESEGCLTCHEGIENIRDPESDMMKQIMAKGECTACHGGNPDETEDADAAHTGAPAGLPFEEFFPDPGSIWVADQTCGQCHVNYAHAVERSLMNTEAGKIQGNFWAFGIPDDYSVTYGNYDVEGSVTNFGTDTYKAYMEKIKAAYPDQFPTELVVPPLPTVEEIKADPKLAGITYSRQQCQRCHVGVKGRAKRGDWRGQGCSSCHIPYSNEGLYEGGDPSIDKEEPGHLLVHSIQGTREARGGIPTESCVSCHNRGKRIGVSYQGIMEFPYGTPFYDDGTKQDGGRRLHTKRYLFIKDDLHHETMSRAENPEGGMLCQDCHTSIDMHGDGNIFGTTLGQVEIECEDCHGLPTAYPWDLPIGYGEEFAALGELSSDARGLGGLMDLATFDGTLYDAEDGYLLSARGNPLGNVVLQSDGKVLLHSATGKDFFVPVLKDIADTGEWVSLDAEVASTAKVA
;
A
#
# COMPACT_ATOMS: atom_id res chain seq x y z
N MET A 1 -41.80 -30.65 -42.78
CA MET A 1 -40.67 -30.03 -43.52
C MET A 1 -40.09 -31.06 -44.48
N THR A 2 -39.93 -30.74 -45.76
CA THR A 2 -39.38 -31.67 -46.74
C THR A 2 -37.86 -31.79 -46.57
N LYS A 3 -37.26 -32.93 -46.97
CA LYS A 3 -35.81 -33.19 -46.84
C LYS A 3 -34.92 -32.07 -47.43
N LYS A 4 -35.42 -31.31 -48.42
CA LYS A 4 -34.74 -30.13 -48.98
C LYS A 4 -34.70 -28.94 -48.00
N THR A 5 -35.73 -28.73 -47.21
CA THR A 5 -35.78 -27.65 -46.20
C THR A 5 -34.83 -27.94 -45.04
N ILE A 6 -34.67 -29.20 -44.65
CA ILE A 6 -33.73 -29.60 -43.59
C ILE A 6 -32.28 -29.39 -44.06
N LEU A 7 -31.95 -29.78 -45.30
CA LEU A 7 -30.59 -29.59 -45.84
C LEU A 7 -30.17 -28.11 -45.91
N LEU A 8 -31.09 -27.22 -46.32
CA LEU A 8 -30.84 -25.78 -46.41
C LEU A 8 -30.62 -25.13 -45.04
N ILE A 9 -31.33 -25.59 -44.01
CA ILE A 9 -31.17 -25.08 -42.63
C ILE A 9 -29.85 -25.58 -42.03
N THR A 10 -29.45 -26.84 -42.26
CA THR A 10 -28.13 -27.33 -41.84
C THR A 10 -26.96 -26.66 -42.57
N ALA A 11 -27.12 -26.32 -43.85
CA ALA A 11 -26.08 -25.61 -44.61
C ALA A 11 -25.91 -24.16 -44.12
N PHE A 12 -27.00 -23.47 -43.75
CA PHE A 12 -26.94 -22.12 -43.18
C PHE A 12 -26.39 -22.12 -41.75
N ALA A 13 -26.72 -23.14 -40.94
CA ALA A 13 -26.15 -23.29 -39.59
C ALA A 13 -24.64 -23.57 -39.63
N LEU A 14 -24.15 -24.36 -40.60
CA LEU A 14 -22.72 -24.62 -40.75
C LEU A 14 -21.95 -23.42 -41.33
N LEU A 15 -22.57 -22.58 -42.16
CA LEU A 15 -21.95 -21.33 -42.61
C LEU A 15 -21.92 -20.24 -41.52
N ALA A 16 -22.93 -20.19 -40.64
CA ALA A 16 -22.96 -19.25 -39.51
C ALA A 16 -21.95 -19.63 -38.41
N VAL A 17 -21.60 -20.91 -38.27
CA VAL A 17 -20.53 -21.37 -37.38
C VAL A 17 -19.14 -21.15 -37.99
N GLY A 18 -19.04 -21.04 -39.32
CA GLY A 18 -17.78 -20.80 -40.04
C GLY A 18 -17.36 -19.34 -40.20
N LEU A 19 -18.16 -18.38 -39.72
CA LEU A 19 -17.89 -16.94 -39.81
C LEU A 19 -17.75 -16.23 -38.45
N PHE A 20 -17.65 -16.98 -37.35
CA PHE A 20 -16.89 -16.48 -36.21
C PHE A 20 -15.42 -16.63 -36.58
N ALA A 21 -14.93 -15.66 -37.35
CA ALA A 21 -13.52 -15.36 -37.42
C ALA A 21 -13.01 -15.37 -35.97
N VAL A 22 -12.02 -16.22 -35.73
CA VAL A 22 -11.14 -16.14 -34.57
C VAL A 22 -10.54 -14.74 -34.64
N MET A 23 -11.21 -13.77 -34.03
CA MET A 23 -10.51 -12.65 -33.46
C MET A 23 -9.56 -13.32 -32.48
N PRO A 24 -8.23 -13.24 -32.66
CA PRO A 24 -7.35 -13.58 -31.57
C PRO A 24 -7.89 -12.77 -30.39
N ALA A 25 -8.25 -13.47 -29.31
CA ALA A 25 -8.30 -12.80 -28.02
C ALA A 25 -6.97 -12.04 -27.97
N ALA A 26 -7.04 -10.71 -27.86
CA ALA A 26 -5.84 -9.95 -27.58
C ALA A 26 -5.17 -10.72 -26.46
N ALA A 27 -3.92 -11.13 -26.70
CA ALA A 27 -3.11 -11.64 -25.61
C ALA A 27 -3.30 -10.65 -24.46
N ASP A 28 -3.43 -11.15 -23.23
CA ASP A 28 -3.04 -10.34 -22.09
C ASP A 28 -1.59 -9.95 -22.36
N GLU A 29 -1.39 -8.86 -23.10
CA GLU A 29 -0.19 -8.07 -23.02
C GLU A 29 -0.10 -7.81 -21.52
N ALA A 30 0.89 -8.45 -20.90
CA ALA A 30 1.32 -8.06 -19.57
C ALA A 30 1.25 -6.54 -19.56
N MET A 31 0.43 -6.00 -18.64
CA MET A 31 0.24 -4.55 -18.52
C MET A 31 1.58 -3.90 -18.80
N PRO A 32 1.69 -3.01 -19.80
CA PRO A 32 2.98 -2.46 -20.17
C PRO A 32 3.60 -1.96 -18.87
N ALA A 33 4.76 -2.52 -18.53
CA ALA A 33 5.56 -2.03 -17.42
C ALA A 33 5.55 -0.51 -17.61
N GLN A 34 4.97 0.21 -16.65
CA GLN A 34 4.98 1.66 -16.70
C GLN A 34 6.42 2.05 -16.99
N ASP A 35 6.61 2.91 -18.00
CA ASP A 35 7.90 3.32 -18.57
C ASP A 35 8.69 4.11 -17.50
N HIS A 36 9.08 3.42 -16.44
CA HIS A 36 9.93 3.93 -15.39
C HIS A 36 11.33 3.86 -15.97
N ALA A 37 12.00 5.00 -16.04
CA ALA A 37 13.39 5.05 -16.45
C ALA A 37 14.16 3.96 -15.69
N ALA A 38 14.91 3.15 -16.43
CA ALA A 38 15.77 2.14 -15.83
C ALA A 38 16.65 2.80 -14.77
N ALA A 39 16.94 2.04 -13.72
CA ALA A 39 17.81 2.49 -12.66
C ALA A 39 19.12 3.07 -13.21
N THR A 40 19.52 4.26 -12.75
CA THR A 40 20.86 4.75 -13.04
C THR A 40 21.84 3.91 -12.24
N LEU A 41 22.71 3.17 -12.93
CA LEU A 41 23.74 2.35 -12.29
C LEU A 41 24.83 3.26 -11.71
N GLN A 42 25.50 2.79 -10.65
CA GLN A 42 26.70 3.44 -10.15
C GLN A 42 27.90 3.06 -11.02
N ASP A 43 28.39 4.04 -11.78
CA ASP A 43 29.66 3.95 -12.48
C ASP A 43 30.77 4.22 -11.46
N GLY A 44 31.58 3.21 -11.13
CA GLY A 44 32.72 3.36 -10.23
C GLY A 44 34.04 3.08 -10.95
N GLU A 45 35.08 3.85 -10.66
CA GLU A 45 36.49 3.50 -10.95
C GLU A 45 36.97 2.29 -10.10
N SER A 46 36.07 1.33 -9.80
CA SER A 46 36.27 0.12 -9.00
C SER A 46 36.82 0.36 -7.57
N GLU A 47 36.29 1.35 -6.84
CA GLU A 47 36.70 1.65 -5.44
C GLU A 47 35.66 1.20 -4.39
N GLY A 48 36.14 0.85 -3.20
CA GLY A 48 35.32 0.49 -2.03
C GLY A 48 34.30 -0.62 -2.30
N CYS A 49 33.04 -0.39 -1.89
CA CYS A 49 31.96 -1.36 -2.08
C CYS A 49 31.74 -1.73 -3.57
N LEU A 50 31.99 -0.79 -4.47
CA LEU A 50 31.82 -0.99 -5.92
C LEU A 50 32.91 -1.87 -6.53
N THR A 51 33.97 -2.25 -5.80
CA THR A 51 34.91 -3.26 -6.28
C THR A 51 34.24 -4.63 -6.45
N CYS A 52 33.25 -4.96 -5.60
CA CYS A 52 32.46 -6.19 -5.72
C CYS A 52 31.06 -5.94 -6.32
N HIS A 53 30.46 -4.80 -6.01
CA HIS A 53 29.08 -4.44 -6.38
C HIS A 53 29.03 -3.48 -7.59
N GLU A 54 29.97 -3.59 -8.53
CA GLU A 54 30.04 -2.73 -9.72
C GLU A 54 28.71 -2.80 -10.51
N GLY A 55 28.11 -1.66 -10.82
CA GLY A 55 26.84 -1.63 -11.53
C GLY A 55 25.60 -1.85 -10.67
N ILE A 56 25.72 -1.87 -9.33
CA ILE A 56 24.56 -1.72 -8.46
C ILE A 56 23.82 -0.41 -8.76
N GLU A 57 22.50 -0.41 -8.60
CA GLU A 57 21.69 0.79 -8.83
C GLU A 57 21.95 1.88 -7.78
N ASN A 58 21.93 3.13 -8.23
CA ASN A 58 21.70 4.24 -7.31
C ASN A 58 20.33 4.07 -6.66
N ILE A 59 20.31 4.13 -5.31
CA ILE A 59 19.08 3.95 -4.53
C ILE A 59 18.01 4.99 -4.89
N ARG A 60 18.42 6.19 -5.31
CA ARG A 60 17.60 7.29 -5.83
C ARG A 60 18.28 7.98 -7.01
N ASP A 61 17.54 8.84 -7.71
CA ASP A 61 18.11 9.70 -8.75
C ASP A 61 19.33 10.48 -8.19
N PRO A 62 20.51 10.42 -8.83
CA PRO A 62 21.71 11.13 -8.38
C PRO A 62 21.53 12.64 -8.15
N GLU A 63 20.60 13.26 -8.88
CA GLU A 63 20.31 14.70 -8.75
C GLU A 63 19.27 15.01 -7.68
N SER A 64 18.63 13.99 -7.09
CA SER A 64 17.68 14.20 -6.00
C SER A 64 18.35 14.71 -4.72
N ASP A 65 17.63 15.53 -3.97
CA ASP A 65 18.11 16.04 -2.68
C ASP A 65 18.36 14.91 -1.67
N MET A 66 17.56 13.84 -1.74
CA MET A 66 17.76 12.63 -0.94
C MET A 66 19.12 11.98 -1.26
N MET A 67 19.43 11.77 -2.54
CA MET A 67 20.70 11.15 -2.91
C MET A 67 21.90 12.03 -2.54
N LYS A 68 21.80 13.35 -2.74
CA LYS A 68 22.84 14.30 -2.30
C LYS A 68 23.12 14.21 -0.80
N GLN A 69 22.08 14.07 0.02
CA GLN A 69 22.24 13.89 1.47
C GLN A 69 22.85 12.52 1.82
N ILE A 70 22.47 11.46 1.13
CA ILE A 70 23.04 10.11 1.30
C ILE A 70 24.54 10.13 0.97
N MET A 71 24.94 10.72 -0.16
CA MET A 71 26.34 10.87 -0.54
C MET A 71 27.14 11.63 0.52
N ALA A 72 26.59 12.72 1.06
CA ALA A 72 27.24 13.51 2.11
C ALA A 72 27.42 12.75 3.44
N LYS A 73 26.68 11.65 3.66
CA LYS A 73 26.71 10.82 4.87
C LYS A 73 27.51 9.53 4.73
N GLY A 74 28.14 9.28 3.58
CA GLY A 74 28.94 8.07 3.33
C GLY A 74 28.27 7.03 2.44
N GLU A 75 27.30 7.44 1.61
CA GLU A 75 26.71 6.63 0.55
C GLU A 75 26.17 5.28 1.03
N CYS A 76 26.80 4.16 0.66
CA CYS A 76 26.38 2.80 1.00
C CYS A 76 26.41 2.60 2.53
N THR A 77 27.51 3.03 3.15
CA THR A 77 27.77 2.81 4.57
C THR A 77 26.85 3.64 5.48
N ALA A 78 26.27 4.73 4.97
CA ALA A 78 25.34 5.57 5.72
C ALA A 78 24.09 4.79 6.18
N CYS A 79 23.69 3.79 5.39
CA CYS A 79 22.56 2.91 5.67
C CYS A 79 23.01 1.51 6.08
N HIS A 80 23.99 0.95 5.37
CA HIS A 80 24.37 -0.46 5.53
C HIS A 80 25.49 -0.71 6.53
N GLY A 81 26.31 0.29 6.88
CA GLY A 81 27.55 0.05 7.63
C GLY A 81 28.60 -0.67 6.77
N GLY A 82 29.35 -1.58 7.37
CA GLY A 82 30.46 -2.31 6.74
C GLY A 82 31.80 -1.56 6.78
N ASN A 83 32.82 -2.20 6.22
CA ASN A 83 34.16 -1.63 6.07
C ASN A 83 34.42 -1.26 4.61
N PRO A 84 34.34 0.03 4.22
CA PRO A 84 34.52 0.46 2.84
C PRO A 84 35.97 0.34 2.34
N ASP A 85 36.96 0.14 3.24
CA ASP A 85 38.37 -0.03 2.89
C ASP A 85 38.73 -1.48 2.52
N GLU A 86 37.83 -2.44 2.78
CA GLU A 86 38.00 -3.85 2.42
C GLU A 86 37.31 -4.13 1.07
N THR A 87 38.09 -4.63 0.11
CA THR A 87 37.67 -4.78 -1.29
C THR A 87 37.91 -6.18 -1.86
N GLU A 88 38.44 -7.11 -1.07
CA GLU A 88 38.76 -8.48 -1.49
C GLU A 88 37.94 -9.54 -0.74
N ASP A 89 37.74 -9.36 0.57
CA ASP A 89 37.04 -10.31 1.43
C ASP A 89 35.64 -9.82 1.84
N ALA A 90 34.61 -10.51 1.34
CA ALA A 90 33.22 -10.14 1.56
C ALA A 90 32.79 -10.22 3.05
N ASP A 91 33.32 -11.17 3.83
CA ASP A 91 32.95 -11.29 5.24
C ASP A 91 33.56 -10.13 6.05
N ALA A 92 34.80 -9.74 5.72
CA ALA A 92 35.46 -8.60 6.34
C ALA A 92 34.84 -7.25 5.89
N ALA A 93 34.42 -7.12 4.63
CA ALA A 93 33.72 -5.94 4.12
C ALA A 93 32.34 -5.76 4.78
N HIS A 94 31.61 -6.85 5.02
CA HIS A 94 30.30 -6.85 5.68
C HIS A 94 30.38 -6.93 7.22
N THR A 95 31.42 -6.33 7.81
CA THR A 95 31.61 -6.27 9.26
C THR A 95 31.80 -4.83 9.75
N GLY A 96 31.19 -4.50 10.89
CA GLY A 96 31.34 -3.20 11.53
C GLY A 96 30.56 -2.09 10.83
N ALA A 97 30.89 -0.85 11.16
CA ALA A 97 30.41 0.34 10.46
C ALA A 97 31.43 1.48 10.62
N PRO A 98 31.47 2.48 9.71
CA PRO A 98 32.34 3.64 9.88
C PRO A 98 32.02 4.45 11.15
N ALA A 99 33.05 5.06 11.73
CA ALA A 99 32.91 5.85 12.93
C ALA A 99 32.00 7.09 12.70
N GLY A 100 31.10 7.38 13.65
CA GLY A 100 30.21 8.54 13.61
C GLY A 100 28.78 8.23 13.14
N LEU A 101 28.51 7.00 12.71
CA LEU A 101 27.15 6.50 12.50
C LEU A 101 26.50 6.14 13.86
N PRO A 102 25.15 6.13 13.95
CA PRO A 102 24.43 5.78 15.17
C PRO A 102 24.36 4.25 15.41
N PHE A 103 25.13 3.46 14.67
CA PHE A 103 25.20 2.00 14.74
C PHE A 103 26.64 1.54 14.44
N GLU A 104 26.97 0.32 14.86
CA GLU A 104 28.34 -0.23 14.80
C GLU A 104 28.45 -1.51 13.96
N GLU A 105 27.37 -1.94 13.31
CA GLU A 105 27.26 -3.23 12.61
C GLU A 105 26.81 -3.05 11.16
N PHE A 106 26.99 -4.11 10.36
CA PHE A 106 26.50 -4.16 8.99
C PHE A 106 25.03 -4.63 8.94
N PHE A 107 24.21 -3.95 8.17
CA PHE A 107 22.79 -4.27 7.98
C PHE A 107 22.49 -4.67 6.52
N PRO A 108 22.14 -5.93 6.25
CA PRO A 108 21.70 -6.36 4.92
C PRO A 108 20.36 -5.71 4.49
N ASP A 109 19.49 -5.41 5.45
CA ASP A 109 18.20 -4.73 5.24
C ASP A 109 18.10 -3.53 6.19
N PRO A 110 18.64 -2.36 5.80
CA PRO A 110 18.63 -1.18 6.64
C PRO A 110 17.24 -0.57 6.78
N GLY A 111 16.27 -0.97 5.94
CA GLY A 111 14.87 -0.53 6.07
C GLY A 111 14.07 -1.30 7.12
N SER A 112 14.64 -2.36 7.69
CA SER A 112 14.01 -3.16 8.74
C SER A 112 13.64 -2.30 9.94
N ILE A 113 12.39 -2.43 10.42
CA ILE A 113 11.86 -1.62 11.53
C ILE A 113 12.71 -1.69 12.80
N TRP A 114 13.44 -2.80 12.98
CA TRP A 114 14.30 -3.06 14.14
C TRP A 114 15.59 -2.22 14.17
N VAL A 115 15.97 -1.65 13.02
CA VAL A 115 17.17 -0.80 12.88
C VAL A 115 16.86 0.53 12.19
N ALA A 116 15.63 0.69 11.67
CA ALA A 116 15.19 1.84 10.89
C ALA A 116 15.38 3.19 11.60
N ASP A 117 15.28 3.23 12.94
CA ASP A 117 15.54 4.44 13.71
C ASP A 117 17.01 4.90 13.60
N GLN A 118 17.94 3.96 13.50
CA GLN A 118 19.38 4.22 13.35
C GLN A 118 19.77 4.49 11.89
N THR A 119 19.03 3.97 10.91
CA THR A 119 19.33 4.12 9.49
C THR A 119 18.49 5.25 8.88
N CYS A 120 17.20 5.01 8.64
CA CYS A 120 16.25 5.96 8.07
C CYS A 120 15.97 7.14 9.01
N GLY A 121 15.94 6.91 10.33
CA GLY A 121 15.66 7.91 11.36
C GLY A 121 16.72 9.01 11.48
N GLN A 122 17.88 8.85 10.83
CA GLN A 122 18.86 9.92 10.67
C GLN A 122 18.32 11.13 9.89
N CYS A 123 17.33 10.91 9.02
CA CYS A 123 16.68 11.95 8.21
C CYS A 123 15.17 12.01 8.46
N HIS A 124 14.52 10.86 8.70
CA HIS A 124 13.07 10.73 8.85
C HIS A 124 12.66 10.50 10.31
N VAL A 125 12.75 11.58 11.11
CA VAL A 125 12.50 11.54 12.55
C VAL A 125 11.06 11.08 12.85
N ASN A 126 10.89 10.23 13.86
CA ASN A 126 9.63 9.67 14.35
C ASN A 126 8.87 8.71 13.42
N TYR A 127 9.31 8.48 12.18
CA TYR A 127 8.63 7.52 11.30
C TYR A 127 8.78 6.07 11.79
N ALA A 128 9.97 5.66 12.24
CA ALA A 128 10.16 4.33 12.84
C ALA A 128 9.22 4.14 14.05
N HIS A 129 9.17 5.14 14.93
CA HIS A 129 8.27 5.18 16.07
C HIS A 129 6.79 5.05 15.67
N ALA A 130 6.35 5.76 14.64
CA ALA A 130 4.96 5.68 14.16
C ALA A 130 4.64 4.28 13.58
N VAL A 131 5.52 3.76 12.71
CA VAL A 131 5.30 2.46 12.05
C VAL A 131 5.24 1.32 13.05
N GLU A 132 6.05 1.39 14.12
CA GLU A 132 6.02 0.38 15.19
C GLU A 132 4.64 0.22 15.82
N ARG A 133 3.88 1.31 15.91
CA ARG A 133 2.56 1.41 16.56
C ARG A 133 1.39 1.27 15.59
N SER A 134 1.66 1.45 14.30
CA SER A 134 0.66 1.38 13.25
C SER A 134 0.09 -0.04 13.09
N LEU A 135 -1.11 -0.15 12.51
CA LEU A 135 -1.76 -1.42 12.20
C LEU A 135 -0.97 -2.29 11.22
N MET A 136 -0.03 -1.70 10.47
CA MET A 136 0.86 -2.44 9.57
C MET A 136 1.89 -3.26 10.34
N ASN A 137 2.22 -2.87 11.57
CA ASN A 137 3.11 -3.64 12.44
C ASN A 137 2.35 -4.41 13.53
N THR A 138 1.43 -3.74 14.23
CA THR A 138 0.81 -4.30 15.44
C THR A 138 -0.29 -5.31 15.14
N GLU A 139 -1.00 -5.14 14.02
CA GLU A 139 -2.26 -5.85 13.71
C GLU A 139 -3.30 -5.82 14.85
N ALA A 140 -3.20 -4.82 15.73
CA ALA A 140 -4.16 -4.60 16.80
C ALA A 140 -5.58 -4.44 16.22
N GLY A 141 -6.58 -4.89 16.98
CA GLY A 141 -7.94 -5.04 16.49
C GLY A 141 -8.19 -6.29 15.66
N LYS A 142 -7.29 -6.63 14.70
CA LYS A 142 -7.41 -7.86 13.91
C LYS A 142 -7.18 -9.10 14.78
N ILE A 143 -6.15 -9.05 15.63
CA ILE A 143 -5.83 -10.12 16.59
C ILE A 143 -7.02 -10.34 17.53
N GLN A 144 -7.56 -9.25 18.06
CA GLN A 144 -8.68 -9.24 19.00
C GLN A 144 -9.96 -9.70 18.34
N GLY A 145 -10.27 -9.23 17.12
CA GLY A 145 -11.43 -9.71 16.36
C GLY A 145 -11.41 -11.23 16.18
N ASN A 146 -10.23 -11.82 15.93
CA ASN A 146 -10.11 -13.29 15.95
C ASN A 146 -10.31 -13.86 17.35
N PHE A 147 -9.68 -13.27 18.38
CA PHE A 147 -9.79 -13.77 19.75
C PHE A 147 -11.25 -13.73 20.26
N TRP A 148 -11.98 -12.66 20.02
CA TRP A 148 -13.41 -12.51 20.34
C TRP A 148 -14.27 -13.53 19.59
N ALA A 149 -13.99 -13.79 18.31
CA ALA A 149 -14.69 -14.84 17.55
C ALA A 149 -14.48 -16.25 18.15
N PHE A 150 -13.35 -16.47 18.84
CA PHE A 150 -13.07 -17.68 19.62
C PHE A 150 -13.48 -17.58 21.10
N GLY A 151 -13.94 -16.41 21.57
CA GLY A 151 -14.36 -16.15 22.95
C GLY A 151 -13.22 -15.90 23.94
N ILE A 152 -12.13 -15.25 23.52
CA ILE A 152 -10.94 -14.90 24.31
C ILE A 152 -10.73 -13.37 24.32
N PRO A 153 -10.44 -12.77 25.49
CA PRO A 153 -11.50 -12.31 26.39
C PRO A 153 -12.50 -11.34 25.70
N ASP A 154 -13.75 -11.35 26.16
CA ASP A 154 -14.93 -10.75 25.50
C ASP A 154 -15.32 -9.36 26.07
N ASP A 155 -14.34 -8.51 26.36
CA ASP A 155 -14.58 -7.14 26.86
C ASP A 155 -14.47 -6.07 25.77
N TYR A 156 -14.23 -6.49 24.52
CA TYR A 156 -14.06 -5.64 23.34
C TYR A 156 -12.92 -4.60 23.44
N SER A 157 -12.04 -4.74 24.43
CA SER A 157 -10.86 -3.89 24.59
C SER A 157 -9.68 -4.40 23.75
N VAL A 158 -8.91 -3.46 23.19
CA VAL A 158 -7.74 -3.78 22.38
C VAL A 158 -6.51 -3.87 23.29
N THR A 159 -6.10 -5.11 23.59
CA THR A 159 -4.94 -5.37 24.48
C THR A 159 -3.70 -5.93 23.76
N TYR A 160 -3.92 -6.70 22.70
CA TYR A 160 -2.87 -7.49 22.07
C TYR A 160 -2.34 -6.89 20.76
N GLY A 161 -1.03 -7.01 20.57
CA GLY A 161 -0.34 -6.68 19.33
C GLY A 161 0.65 -7.78 18.93
N ASN A 162 1.24 -7.68 17.75
CA ASN A 162 2.35 -8.58 17.37
C ASN A 162 3.59 -8.40 18.28
N TYR A 163 3.72 -7.22 18.89
CA TYR A 163 4.83 -6.83 19.75
C TYR A 163 4.32 -6.07 20.98
N ASP A 164 5.13 -6.08 22.04
CA ASP A 164 4.95 -5.17 23.16
C ASP A 164 5.30 -3.77 22.67
N VAL A 165 4.37 -2.83 22.76
CA VAL A 165 4.57 -1.45 22.30
C VAL A 165 3.75 -0.48 23.12
N GLU A 166 4.31 0.69 23.42
CA GLU A 166 3.65 1.77 24.15
C GLU A 166 3.52 2.98 23.23
N GLY A 167 2.38 3.66 23.19
CA GLY A 167 2.20 4.84 22.36
C GLY A 167 0.80 5.44 22.45
N SER A 168 0.73 6.74 22.63
CA SER A 168 -0.52 7.47 22.75
C SER A 168 -0.41 8.93 22.31
N VAL A 169 0.66 9.29 21.60
CA VAL A 169 0.95 10.68 21.23
C VAL A 169 0.86 10.81 19.72
N THR A 170 -0.01 11.72 19.28
CA THR A 170 -0.18 12.08 17.89
C THR A 170 0.96 13.01 17.45
N ASN A 171 1.98 12.46 16.81
CA ASN A 171 3.18 13.17 16.37
C ASN A 171 2.98 13.86 15.01
N PHE A 172 2.18 13.26 14.12
CA PHE A 172 1.94 13.73 12.76
C PHE A 172 0.57 14.37 12.58
N GLY A 173 0.39 15.07 11.45
CA GLY A 173 -0.87 15.74 11.07
C GLY A 173 -0.98 17.20 11.54
N THR A 174 -1.99 17.88 11.00
CA THR A 174 -2.35 19.27 11.34
C THR A 174 -2.85 19.40 12.78
N ASP A 175 -2.94 20.62 13.29
CA ASP A 175 -3.56 20.87 14.60
C ASP A 175 -5.02 20.44 14.63
N THR A 176 -5.74 20.59 13.50
CA THR A 176 -7.11 20.10 13.32
C THR A 176 -7.17 18.58 13.46
N TYR A 177 -6.29 17.86 12.75
CA TYR A 177 -6.18 16.41 12.86
C TYR A 177 -5.87 15.97 14.29
N LYS A 178 -4.85 16.56 14.92
CA LYS A 178 -4.47 16.24 16.30
C LYS A 178 -5.63 16.45 17.28
N ALA A 179 -6.32 17.58 17.17
CA ALA A 179 -7.50 17.86 18.00
C ALA A 179 -8.63 16.86 17.75
N TYR A 180 -8.81 16.42 16.50
CA TYR A 180 -9.78 15.40 16.14
C TYR A 180 -9.41 14.03 16.74
N MET A 181 -8.15 13.62 16.63
CA MET A 181 -7.64 12.37 17.20
C MET A 181 -7.83 12.32 18.72
N GLU A 182 -7.62 13.43 19.44
CA GLU A 182 -7.89 13.47 20.88
C GLU A 182 -9.38 13.28 21.21
N LYS A 183 -10.30 13.81 20.39
CA LYS A 183 -11.74 13.58 20.56
C LYS A 183 -12.11 12.12 20.37
N ILE A 184 -11.62 11.47 19.29
CA ILE A 184 -11.96 10.07 19.02
C ILE A 184 -11.36 9.12 20.06
N LYS A 185 -10.14 9.41 20.53
CA LYS A 185 -9.49 8.67 21.62
C LYS A 185 -10.29 8.76 22.92
N ALA A 186 -10.78 9.96 23.25
CA ALA A 186 -11.62 10.15 24.43
C ALA A 186 -12.98 9.45 24.30
N ALA A 187 -13.55 9.39 23.10
CA ALA A 187 -14.84 8.74 22.84
C ALA A 187 -14.74 7.20 22.78
N TYR A 188 -13.60 6.66 22.33
CA TYR A 188 -13.39 5.22 22.11
C TYR A 188 -12.07 4.71 22.72
N PRO A 189 -11.84 4.88 24.03
CA PRO A 189 -10.56 4.54 24.66
C PRO A 189 -10.16 3.06 24.47
N ASP A 190 -11.14 2.16 24.40
CA ASP A 190 -10.92 0.73 24.18
C ASP A 190 -10.32 0.40 22.80
N GLN A 191 -10.42 1.33 21.84
CA GLN A 191 -9.88 1.22 20.49
C GLN A 191 -8.60 2.05 20.27
N PHE A 192 -8.16 2.79 21.29
CA PHE A 192 -6.93 3.57 21.28
C PHE A 192 -6.12 3.30 22.56
N PRO A 193 -5.66 2.05 22.76
CA PRO A 193 -4.92 1.70 23.96
C PRO A 193 -3.58 2.46 23.99
N THR A 194 -3.05 2.67 25.19
CA THR A 194 -1.73 3.30 25.36
C THR A 194 -0.59 2.29 25.28
N GLU A 195 -0.91 0.99 25.37
CA GLU A 195 0.04 -0.11 25.30
C GLU A 195 -0.60 -1.33 24.65
N LEU A 196 0.23 -2.16 24.01
CA LEU A 196 -0.12 -3.51 23.59
C LEU A 196 0.85 -4.49 24.20
N VAL A 197 0.37 -5.71 24.41
CA VAL A 197 1.19 -6.85 24.81
C VAL A 197 1.12 -7.98 23.79
N VAL A 198 2.17 -8.77 23.68
CA VAL A 198 2.16 -9.96 22.81
C VAL A 198 1.16 -10.99 23.34
N PRO A 199 0.33 -11.62 22.47
CA PRO A 199 -0.52 -12.72 22.86
C PRO A 199 0.24 -13.86 23.56
N PRO A 200 -0.31 -14.44 24.64
CA PRO A 200 0.33 -15.56 25.32
C PRO A 200 0.44 -16.78 24.39
N LEU A 201 1.34 -17.71 24.72
CA LEU A 201 1.53 -18.96 23.98
C LEU A 201 0.94 -20.13 24.78
N PRO A 202 -0.33 -20.51 24.56
CA PRO A 202 -0.92 -21.61 25.30
C PRO A 202 -0.29 -22.95 24.91
N THR A 203 -0.07 -23.80 25.90
CA THR A 203 0.38 -25.18 25.75
C THR A 203 -0.74 -26.06 25.17
N VAL A 204 -0.38 -27.24 24.66
CA VAL A 204 -1.36 -28.22 24.16
C VAL A 204 -2.31 -28.66 25.27
N GLU A 205 -1.83 -28.78 26.51
CA GLU A 205 -2.62 -29.12 27.68
C GLU A 205 -3.64 -28.01 28.02
N GLU A 206 -3.22 -26.74 27.97
CA GLU A 206 -4.11 -25.60 28.18
C GLU A 206 -5.17 -25.51 27.08
N ILE A 207 -4.81 -25.72 25.81
CA ILE A 207 -5.79 -25.77 24.70
C ILE A 207 -6.77 -26.94 24.86
N LYS A 208 -6.32 -28.10 25.37
CA LYS A 208 -7.24 -29.22 25.65
C LYS A 208 -8.21 -28.90 26.78
N ALA A 209 -7.76 -28.15 27.79
CA ALA A 209 -8.59 -27.73 28.92
C ALA A 209 -9.57 -26.60 28.52
N ASP A 210 -9.13 -25.65 27.71
CA ASP A 210 -9.93 -24.58 27.13
C ASP A 210 -9.67 -24.47 25.60
N PRO A 211 -10.50 -25.14 24.78
CA PRO A 211 -10.34 -25.15 23.33
C PRO A 211 -10.39 -23.78 22.66
N LYS A 212 -10.93 -22.76 23.33
CA LYS A 212 -10.97 -21.40 22.80
C LYS A 212 -9.56 -20.90 22.50
N LEU A 213 -8.60 -21.19 23.37
CA LEU A 213 -7.18 -20.81 23.27
C LEU A 213 -6.51 -21.27 21.95
N ALA A 214 -7.11 -22.22 21.23
CA ALA A 214 -6.71 -22.55 19.86
C ALA A 214 -6.74 -21.33 18.93
N GLY A 215 -7.61 -20.34 19.19
CA GLY A 215 -7.68 -19.07 18.48
C GLY A 215 -6.36 -18.29 18.50
N ILE A 216 -5.61 -18.36 19.61
CA ILE A 216 -4.29 -17.72 19.72
C ILE A 216 -3.29 -18.40 18.80
N THR A 217 -3.22 -19.73 18.86
CA THR A 217 -2.34 -20.51 17.98
C THR A 217 -2.71 -20.32 16.51
N TYR A 218 -4.00 -20.25 16.19
CA TYR A 218 -4.50 -19.96 14.85
C TYR A 218 -4.05 -18.57 14.36
N SER A 219 -4.27 -17.51 15.15
CA SER A 219 -3.81 -16.15 14.80
C SER A 219 -2.33 -16.12 14.48
N ARG A 220 -1.49 -16.69 15.35
CA ARG A 220 -0.03 -16.67 15.18
C ARG A 220 0.42 -17.39 13.91
N GLN A 221 -0.22 -18.50 13.56
CA GLN A 221 0.20 -19.32 12.42
C GLN A 221 -0.40 -18.85 11.08
N GLN A 222 -1.57 -18.23 11.09
CA GLN A 222 -2.33 -17.94 9.87
C GLN A 222 -2.42 -16.45 9.53
N CYS A 223 -2.40 -15.58 10.54
CA CYS A 223 -2.68 -14.15 10.43
C CYS A 223 -1.42 -13.30 10.65
N GLN A 224 -0.66 -13.57 11.72
CA GLN A 224 0.51 -12.78 12.14
C GLN A 224 1.78 -13.03 11.31
N ARG A 225 1.64 -13.14 9.99
CA ARG A 225 2.76 -13.23 9.02
C ARG A 225 2.83 -12.04 8.07
N CYS A 226 1.85 -11.14 8.18
CA CYS A 226 1.63 -10.03 7.25
C CYS A 226 2.08 -8.68 7.79
N HIS A 227 2.59 -8.61 9.02
CA HIS A 227 3.08 -7.37 9.58
C HIS A 227 4.49 -7.04 9.12
N VAL A 228 4.84 -5.75 9.13
CA VAL A 228 6.09 -5.23 8.55
C VAL A 228 7.33 -5.66 9.33
N GLY A 229 7.21 -5.98 10.62
CA GLY A 229 8.34 -6.45 11.44
C GLY A 229 8.86 -7.88 11.15
N VAL A 230 8.29 -8.62 10.19
CA VAL A 230 8.79 -9.94 9.77
C VAL A 230 9.12 -9.96 8.28
N LYS A 231 10.10 -10.78 7.88
CA LYS A 231 10.43 -11.00 6.47
C LYS A 231 9.25 -11.65 5.73
N GLY A 232 9.13 -11.30 4.44
CA GLY A 232 8.20 -11.94 3.52
C GLY A 232 8.35 -13.47 3.48
N ARG A 233 7.26 -14.16 3.20
CA ARG A 233 7.31 -15.62 3.08
C ARG A 233 8.07 -15.98 1.80
N ALA A 234 8.95 -16.97 1.85
CA ALA A 234 9.67 -17.47 0.68
C ALA A 234 8.77 -18.27 -0.28
N LYS A 235 7.82 -17.56 -0.89
CA LYS A 235 6.81 -18.04 -1.84
C LYS A 235 6.55 -16.96 -2.87
N ARG A 236 6.25 -17.40 -4.10
CA ARG A 236 5.87 -16.56 -5.22
C ARG A 236 4.76 -15.55 -4.82
N GLY A 237 5.05 -14.26 -5.02
CA GLY A 237 4.20 -13.11 -4.67
C GLY A 237 4.34 -12.61 -3.22
N ASP A 238 4.97 -13.35 -2.31
CA ASP A 238 5.07 -12.96 -0.89
C ASP A 238 6.47 -12.43 -0.52
N TRP A 239 7.35 -12.25 -1.51
CA TRP A 239 8.70 -11.72 -1.32
C TRP A 239 8.63 -10.23 -0.96
N ARG A 240 9.34 -9.85 0.10
CA ARG A 240 9.48 -8.47 0.58
C ARG A 240 10.54 -8.37 1.68
N GLY A 241 11.05 -7.16 1.88
CA GLY A 241 11.84 -6.79 3.05
C GLY A 241 11.00 -6.61 4.32
N GLN A 242 11.57 -5.91 5.30
CA GLN A 242 10.98 -5.61 6.61
C GLN A 242 10.86 -4.09 6.83
N GLY A 243 9.93 -3.67 7.68
CA GLY A 243 9.74 -2.25 8.00
C GLY A 243 9.53 -1.39 6.75
N CYS A 244 10.36 -0.36 6.57
CA CYS A 244 10.32 0.52 5.41
C CYS A 244 10.56 -0.24 4.09
N SER A 245 11.48 -1.22 4.09
CA SER A 245 11.82 -1.96 2.88
C SER A 245 10.73 -2.94 2.44
N SER A 246 9.72 -3.22 3.27
CA SER A 246 8.57 -4.02 2.84
C SER A 246 7.71 -3.33 1.79
N CYS A 247 7.76 -2.00 1.73
CA CYS A 247 6.97 -1.19 0.79
C CYS A 247 7.86 -0.41 -0.19
N HIS A 248 8.97 0.14 0.30
CA HIS A 248 9.81 1.05 -0.48
C HIS A 248 10.87 0.35 -1.32
N ILE A 249 11.21 -0.92 -1.05
CA ILE A 249 12.15 -1.68 -1.87
C ILE A 249 11.37 -2.74 -2.66
N PRO A 250 11.38 -2.68 -4.00
CA PRO A 250 10.51 -3.51 -4.81
C PRO A 250 11.02 -4.95 -4.86
N TYR A 251 10.09 -5.90 -4.87
CA TYR A 251 10.35 -7.30 -5.16
C TYR A 251 9.43 -7.74 -6.30
N SER A 252 9.94 -8.56 -7.22
CA SER A 252 9.07 -9.21 -8.21
C SER A 252 8.27 -10.32 -7.56
N ASN A 253 7.19 -10.75 -8.23
CA ASN A 253 6.44 -11.93 -7.81
C ASN A 253 7.32 -13.19 -7.74
N GLU A 254 8.37 -13.27 -8.55
CA GLU A 254 9.32 -14.40 -8.53
C GLU A 254 10.41 -14.23 -7.47
N GLY A 255 10.67 -12.99 -7.01
CA GLY A 255 11.72 -12.67 -6.05
C GLY A 255 13.12 -12.73 -6.66
N LEU A 256 13.22 -12.46 -7.96
CA LEU A 256 14.48 -12.44 -8.70
C LEU A 256 15.02 -11.01 -8.79
N TYR A 257 16.34 -10.89 -8.77
CA TYR A 257 17.04 -9.65 -9.05
C TYR A 257 17.16 -9.41 -10.56
N GLU A 258 16.77 -8.22 -11.00
CA GLU A 258 16.85 -7.79 -12.40
C GLU A 258 17.83 -6.63 -12.61
N GLY A 259 18.57 -6.26 -11.56
CA GLY A 259 19.52 -5.16 -11.59
C GLY A 259 20.90 -5.51 -12.13
N GLY A 260 21.83 -4.56 -12.02
CA GLY A 260 23.17 -4.58 -12.60
C GLY A 260 24.26 -5.23 -11.75
N ASP A 261 24.05 -5.40 -10.45
CA ASP A 261 25.05 -5.95 -9.52
C ASP A 261 25.42 -7.42 -9.87
N PRO A 262 26.69 -7.71 -10.25
CA PRO A 262 27.13 -9.03 -10.65
C PRO A 262 27.30 -10.01 -9.50
N SER A 263 27.30 -9.53 -8.25
CA SER A 263 27.42 -10.37 -7.05
C SER A 263 26.12 -11.09 -6.68
N ILE A 264 25.00 -10.69 -7.28
CA ILE A 264 23.66 -11.24 -7.01
C ILE A 264 23.26 -12.22 -8.11
N ASP A 265 22.91 -13.45 -7.73
CA ASP A 265 22.42 -14.46 -8.67
C ASP A 265 21.00 -14.10 -9.16
N LYS A 266 20.87 -13.92 -10.47
CA LYS A 266 19.61 -13.53 -11.13
C LYS A 266 18.63 -14.70 -11.28
N GLU A 267 19.07 -15.94 -11.04
CA GLU A 267 18.24 -17.14 -11.07
C GLU A 267 17.81 -17.60 -9.66
N GLU A 268 18.43 -17.04 -8.60
CA GLU A 268 18.08 -17.35 -7.22
C GLU A 268 16.89 -16.52 -6.73
N PRO A 269 15.79 -17.14 -6.25
CA PRO A 269 14.70 -16.40 -5.62
C PRO A 269 15.06 -15.92 -4.21
N GLY A 270 14.51 -14.78 -3.82
CA GLY A 270 14.68 -14.18 -2.50
C GLY A 270 15.41 -12.84 -2.51
N HIS A 271 15.67 -12.28 -3.68
CA HIS A 271 16.28 -10.97 -3.88
C HIS A 271 15.23 -9.91 -4.24
N LEU A 272 15.56 -8.67 -3.88
CA LEU A 272 14.85 -7.48 -4.36
C LEU A 272 14.93 -7.39 -5.88
N LEU A 273 13.99 -6.71 -6.51
CA LEU A 273 13.93 -6.54 -7.96
C LEU A 273 15.10 -5.70 -8.46
N VAL A 274 15.31 -4.54 -7.85
CA VAL A 274 16.36 -3.55 -8.16
C VAL A 274 16.66 -2.72 -6.91
N HIS A 275 17.91 -2.29 -6.73
CA HIS A 275 18.33 -1.52 -5.56
C HIS A 275 17.90 -0.05 -5.67
N SER A 276 16.58 0.22 -5.56
CA SER A 276 16.05 1.58 -5.65
C SER A 276 14.71 1.78 -4.95
N ILE A 277 14.62 2.88 -4.21
CA ILE A 277 13.46 3.24 -3.42
C ILE A 277 12.30 3.69 -4.31
N GLN A 278 11.12 3.11 -4.05
CA GLN A 278 9.81 3.50 -4.59
C GLN A 278 9.06 4.34 -3.56
N GLY A 279 8.24 5.30 -3.95
CA GLY A 279 7.43 6.04 -2.96
C GLY A 279 6.63 7.22 -3.49
N THR A 280 7.09 7.86 -4.54
CA THR A 280 6.51 9.09 -5.09
C THR A 280 6.59 9.08 -6.61
N ARG A 281 6.03 10.11 -7.24
CA ARG A 281 6.12 10.28 -8.69
C ARG A 281 7.56 10.33 -9.18
N GLU A 282 8.43 11.07 -8.48
CA GLU A 282 9.86 11.14 -8.79
C GLU A 282 10.68 9.95 -8.23
N ALA A 283 10.05 9.10 -7.43
CA ALA A 283 10.62 7.86 -6.93
C ALA A 283 9.96 6.66 -7.61
N ARG A 284 10.23 6.58 -8.93
CA ARG A 284 9.84 5.48 -9.83
C ARG A 284 8.33 5.24 -9.90
N GLY A 285 7.57 6.32 -9.91
CA GLY A 285 6.13 6.23 -10.15
C GLY A 285 5.31 5.61 -9.01
N GLY A 286 5.79 5.73 -7.77
CA GLY A 286 5.08 5.26 -6.58
C GLY A 286 5.36 3.79 -6.23
N ILE A 287 4.72 3.33 -5.15
CA ILE A 287 4.79 1.94 -4.67
C ILE A 287 3.84 1.08 -5.51
N PRO A 288 4.35 0.04 -6.20
CA PRO A 288 3.51 -0.87 -6.98
C PRO A 288 2.48 -1.56 -6.09
N THR A 289 1.27 -1.73 -6.60
CA THR A 289 0.16 -2.42 -5.92
C THR A 289 0.58 -3.81 -5.42
N GLU A 290 1.44 -4.51 -6.17
CA GLU A 290 2.01 -5.81 -5.83
C GLU A 290 2.73 -5.82 -4.48
N SER A 291 3.40 -4.72 -4.13
CA SER A 291 4.08 -4.57 -2.83
C SER A 291 3.06 -4.64 -1.69
N CYS A 292 1.92 -3.96 -1.84
CA CYS A 292 0.80 -4.02 -0.90
C CYS A 292 0.19 -5.43 -0.86
N VAL A 293 0.05 -6.05 -2.03
CA VAL A 293 -0.62 -7.35 -2.20
C VAL A 293 0.20 -8.50 -1.61
N SER A 294 1.52 -8.36 -1.42
CA SER A 294 2.34 -9.31 -0.66
C SER A 294 1.76 -9.63 0.74
N CYS A 295 1.04 -8.69 1.34
CA CYS A 295 0.28 -8.87 2.58
C CYS A 295 -1.24 -8.82 2.37
N HIS A 296 -1.75 -7.91 1.53
CA HIS A 296 -3.19 -7.66 1.31
C HIS A 296 -3.88 -8.67 0.37
N ASN A 297 -3.26 -9.83 0.13
CA ASN A 297 -3.83 -10.96 -0.61
C ASN A 297 -4.76 -11.87 0.21
N ARG A 298 -4.89 -11.63 1.53
CA ARG A 298 -5.64 -12.46 2.49
C ARG A 298 -6.62 -11.65 3.33
N GLY A 299 -7.41 -12.35 4.16
CA GLY A 299 -8.45 -11.74 4.97
C GLY A 299 -9.52 -11.09 4.10
N LYS A 300 -9.62 -9.77 4.14
CA LYS A 300 -10.51 -8.96 3.30
C LYS A 300 -10.16 -9.00 1.80
N ARG A 301 -8.94 -9.43 1.43
CA ARG A 301 -8.47 -9.57 0.04
C ARG A 301 -8.48 -8.25 -0.75
N ILE A 302 -8.33 -7.12 -0.05
CA ILE A 302 -8.50 -5.79 -0.65
C ILE A 302 -7.54 -5.54 -1.81
N GLY A 303 -6.27 -5.96 -1.70
CA GLY A 303 -5.29 -5.74 -2.77
C GLY A 303 -5.64 -6.50 -4.05
N VAL A 304 -5.99 -7.78 -3.90
CA VAL A 304 -6.35 -8.61 -5.06
C VAL A 304 -7.72 -8.22 -5.64
N SER A 305 -8.69 -7.81 -4.82
CA SER A 305 -9.97 -7.30 -5.32
C SER A 305 -9.83 -5.95 -6.02
N TYR A 306 -8.95 -5.08 -5.53
CA TYR A 306 -8.64 -3.80 -6.18
C TYR A 306 -8.12 -4.02 -7.60
N GLN A 307 -7.26 -5.03 -7.78
CA GLN A 307 -6.75 -5.49 -9.07
C GLN A 307 -7.74 -6.39 -9.85
N GLY A 308 -8.94 -6.62 -9.33
CA GLY A 308 -9.98 -7.42 -9.98
C GLY A 308 -9.75 -8.92 -10.02
N ILE A 309 -8.73 -9.40 -9.33
CA ILE A 309 -8.41 -10.83 -9.25
C ILE A 309 -9.01 -11.46 -7.99
N MET A 310 -9.86 -12.46 -8.19
CA MET A 310 -10.56 -13.16 -7.12
C MET A 310 -9.99 -14.56 -6.90
N GLU A 311 -9.81 -14.93 -5.64
CA GLU A 311 -9.35 -16.27 -5.27
C GLU A 311 -10.33 -17.34 -5.73
N PHE A 312 -9.83 -18.36 -6.43
CA PHE A 312 -10.64 -19.44 -6.98
C PHE A 312 -10.21 -20.82 -6.45
N PRO A 313 -11.15 -21.69 -6.04
CA PRO A 313 -10.80 -22.95 -5.37
C PRO A 313 -10.30 -24.06 -6.31
N TYR A 314 -10.41 -23.89 -7.63
CA TYR A 314 -10.08 -24.91 -8.63
C TYR A 314 -8.88 -24.51 -9.49
N GLY A 315 -8.25 -25.48 -10.16
CA GLY A 315 -7.05 -25.27 -11.00
C GLY A 315 -7.27 -24.44 -12.27
N THR A 316 -8.44 -23.84 -12.43
CA THR A 316 -8.86 -23.00 -13.57
C THR A 316 -9.03 -21.55 -13.09
N PRO A 317 -8.82 -20.52 -13.92
CA PRO A 317 -8.45 -20.60 -15.34
C PRO A 317 -7.07 -21.21 -15.56
N PHE A 318 -6.93 -21.92 -16.68
CA PHE A 318 -5.64 -22.46 -17.11
C PHE A 318 -4.79 -21.32 -17.66
N TYR A 319 -3.47 -21.45 -17.59
CA TYR A 319 -2.56 -20.62 -18.37
C TYR A 319 -2.71 -20.91 -19.87
N ASP A 320 -2.14 -20.05 -20.71
CA ASP A 320 -2.16 -20.19 -22.17
C ASP A 320 -1.57 -21.51 -22.67
N ASP A 321 -0.64 -22.09 -21.91
CA ASP A 321 -0.07 -23.42 -22.16
C ASP A 321 -0.99 -24.59 -21.75
N GLY A 322 -2.22 -24.30 -21.33
CA GLY A 322 -3.22 -25.26 -20.87
C GLY A 322 -2.95 -25.83 -19.47
N THR A 323 -1.93 -25.36 -18.76
CA THR A 323 -1.60 -25.86 -17.41
C THR A 323 -2.40 -25.14 -16.32
N LYS A 324 -2.55 -25.81 -15.18
CA LYS A 324 -3.25 -25.27 -14.02
C LYS A 324 -2.37 -24.28 -13.25
N GLN A 325 -3.02 -23.40 -12.51
CA GLN A 325 -2.38 -22.60 -11.45
C GLN A 325 -2.03 -23.46 -10.22
N ASP A 326 -1.16 -24.43 -10.40
CA ASP A 326 -0.78 -25.39 -9.36
C ASP A 326 0.72 -25.46 -9.12
N GLY A 327 1.10 -26.05 -7.98
CA GLY A 327 2.49 -26.16 -7.55
C GLY A 327 3.14 -24.79 -7.42
N GLY A 328 4.32 -24.64 -8.05
CA GLY A 328 5.10 -23.40 -8.03
C GLY A 328 4.45 -22.21 -8.74
N ARG A 329 3.41 -22.42 -9.56
CA ARG A 329 2.74 -21.32 -10.29
C ARG A 329 1.76 -20.50 -9.44
N ARG A 330 1.40 -21.00 -8.26
CA ARG A 330 0.46 -20.32 -7.37
C ARG A 330 1.01 -18.99 -6.87
N LEU A 331 0.34 -17.91 -7.23
CA LEU A 331 0.59 -16.58 -6.68
C LEU A 331 0.03 -16.51 -5.25
N HIS A 332 0.82 -16.03 -4.28
CA HIS A 332 0.46 -16.01 -2.85
C HIS A 332 -0.05 -17.37 -2.32
N THR A 333 0.43 -18.49 -2.90
CA THR A 333 -0.04 -19.87 -2.67
C THR A 333 -1.52 -20.14 -2.97
N LYS A 334 -2.14 -19.29 -3.79
CA LYS A 334 -3.54 -19.34 -4.20
C LYS A 334 -3.66 -19.43 -5.72
N ARG A 335 -4.90 -19.49 -6.19
CA ARG A 335 -5.27 -19.43 -7.60
C ARG A 335 -6.22 -18.27 -7.79
N TYR A 336 -6.12 -17.58 -8.91
CA TYR A 336 -6.87 -16.36 -9.15
C TYR A 336 -7.58 -16.42 -10.51
N LEU A 337 -8.73 -15.75 -10.57
CA LEU A 337 -9.47 -15.45 -11.78
C LEU A 337 -9.68 -13.95 -11.81
N PHE A 338 -9.37 -13.31 -12.94
CA PHE A 338 -9.79 -11.93 -13.16
C PHE A 338 -11.31 -11.88 -13.38
N ILE A 339 -11.99 -10.98 -12.67
CA ILE A 339 -13.43 -10.73 -12.83
C ILE A 339 -13.61 -9.32 -13.36
N LYS A 340 -13.26 -8.34 -12.52
CA LYS A 340 -13.31 -6.91 -12.80
C LYS A 340 -12.60 -6.20 -11.66
N ASP A 341 -11.70 -5.28 -11.99
CA ASP A 341 -10.97 -4.44 -11.05
C ASP A 341 -11.80 -3.25 -10.55
N ASP A 342 -11.25 -2.54 -9.57
CA ASP A 342 -11.85 -1.32 -9.06
C ASP A 342 -11.82 -0.23 -10.11
N LEU A 343 -12.85 0.62 -10.17
CA LEU A 343 -12.93 1.71 -11.15
C LEU A 343 -11.72 2.66 -11.08
N HIS A 344 -11.13 2.83 -9.90
CA HIS A 344 -9.94 3.63 -9.68
C HIS A 344 -8.65 2.95 -10.18
N HIS A 345 -8.64 1.62 -10.22
CA HIS A 345 -7.55 0.80 -10.75
C HIS A 345 -7.66 0.59 -12.27
N GLU A 346 -8.88 0.61 -12.81
CA GLU A 346 -9.16 0.36 -14.23
C GLU A 346 -8.25 1.22 -15.13
N THR A 347 -7.56 0.57 -16.07
CA THR A 347 -6.70 1.25 -17.06
C THR A 347 -7.45 2.30 -17.87
N MET A 348 -8.77 2.18 -18.02
CA MET A 348 -9.61 3.18 -18.68
C MET A 348 -10.82 3.52 -17.80
N SER A 349 -10.57 4.21 -16.68
CA SER A 349 -11.61 4.57 -15.70
C SER A 349 -12.72 5.45 -16.27
N ARG A 350 -12.36 6.55 -16.97
CA ARG A 350 -13.30 7.53 -17.56
C ARG A 350 -12.75 8.08 -18.88
N ALA A 351 -13.64 8.58 -19.74
CA ALA A 351 -13.26 9.05 -21.08
C ALA A 351 -12.37 10.29 -21.07
N GLU A 352 -12.50 11.14 -20.06
CA GLU A 352 -11.71 12.34 -19.83
C GLU A 352 -10.39 12.09 -19.11
N ASN A 353 -10.21 10.89 -18.54
CA ASN A 353 -9.01 10.53 -17.79
C ASN A 353 -7.97 9.86 -18.71
N PRO A 354 -6.67 9.97 -18.37
CA PRO A 354 -5.64 9.28 -19.11
C PRO A 354 -5.75 7.76 -18.95
N GLU A 355 -5.19 7.02 -19.91
CA GLU A 355 -5.01 5.58 -19.78
C GLU A 355 -4.08 5.28 -18.60
N GLY A 356 -4.54 4.49 -17.63
CA GLY A 356 -3.86 4.11 -16.40
C GLY A 356 -4.78 4.02 -15.19
N GLY A 357 -4.35 3.27 -14.18
CA GLY A 357 -5.00 3.19 -12.88
C GLY A 357 -4.25 3.93 -11.79
N MET A 358 -4.95 4.24 -10.70
CA MET A 358 -4.39 4.75 -9.46
C MET A 358 -3.78 3.61 -8.62
N LEU A 359 -2.77 3.94 -7.82
CA LEU A 359 -2.13 3.05 -6.86
C LEU A 359 -2.84 3.12 -5.50
N CYS A 360 -2.62 2.12 -4.66
CA CYS A 360 -3.16 2.14 -3.29
C CYS A 360 -2.72 3.39 -2.51
N GLN A 361 -1.48 3.86 -2.73
CA GLN A 361 -0.94 5.05 -2.07
C GLN A 361 -1.55 6.37 -2.54
N ASP A 362 -2.31 6.39 -3.65
CA ASP A 362 -2.96 7.62 -4.13
C ASP A 362 -4.16 7.98 -3.26
N CYS A 363 -4.74 7.00 -2.57
CA CYS A 363 -5.82 7.19 -1.60
C CYS A 363 -5.32 7.04 -0.15
N HIS A 364 -4.32 6.19 0.10
CA HIS A 364 -3.79 6.02 1.46
C HIS A 364 -2.72 7.06 1.78
N THR A 365 -3.01 7.93 2.74
CA THR A 365 -2.07 8.98 3.15
C THR A 365 -0.83 8.39 3.83
N SER A 366 0.23 9.19 3.94
CA SER A 366 1.44 8.80 4.69
C SER A 366 1.08 8.40 6.13
N ILE A 367 0.13 9.11 6.76
CA ILE A 367 -0.31 8.83 8.13
C ILE A 367 -1.14 7.55 8.20
N ASP A 368 -1.99 7.27 7.19
CA ASP A 368 -2.75 6.01 7.13
C ASP A 368 -1.82 4.79 7.11
N MET A 369 -0.67 4.88 6.44
CA MET A 369 0.26 3.77 6.28
C MET A 369 1.32 3.70 7.38
N HIS A 370 1.99 4.82 7.66
CA HIS A 370 3.04 4.90 8.66
C HIS A 370 2.49 4.97 10.09
N GLY A 371 1.27 5.45 10.28
CA GLY A 371 0.72 5.81 11.58
C GLY A 371 1.09 7.23 12.00
N ASP A 372 0.47 7.71 13.07
CA ASP A 372 0.70 9.03 13.65
C ASP A 372 1.45 9.00 14.99
N GLY A 373 1.74 7.81 15.54
CA GLY A 373 2.31 7.60 16.88
C GLY A 373 1.32 7.11 17.94
N ASN A 374 0.02 7.08 17.65
CA ASN A 374 -0.96 6.36 18.45
C ASN A 374 -0.95 4.87 18.11
N ILE A 375 -1.48 4.06 19.03
CA ILE A 375 -1.85 2.68 18.75
C ILE A 375 -3.32 2.65 18.34
N PHE A 376 -3.60 1.96 17.24
CA PHE A 376 -4.95 1.84 16.69
C PHE A 376 -5.51 0.44 16.89
N GLY A 377 -6.71 0.36 17.43
CA GLY A 377 -7.47 -0.88 17.63
C GLY A 377 -8.41 -1.24 16.48
N THR A 378 -8.51 -0.40 15.45
CA THR A 378 -9.37 -0.65 14.29
C THR A 378 -8.89 0.16 13.10
N THR A 379 -9.11 -0.35 11.89
CA THR A 379 -8.77 0.37 10.65
C THR A 379 -9.52 1.68 10.53
N LEU A 380 -10.75 1.76 11.08
CA LEU A 380 -11.52 3.01 11.14
C LEU A 380 -10.79 4.07 11.95
N GLY A 381 -10.00 3.68 12.96
CA GLY A 381 -9.25 4.62 13.79
C GLY A 381 -8.01 5.18 13.08
N GLN A 382 -7.38 4.41 12.18
CA GLN A 382 -6.15 4.82 11.51
C GLN A 382 -6.38 5.46 10.15
N VAL A 383 -7.27 4.91 9.32
CA VAL A 383 -7.56 5.42 7.98
C VAL A 383 -8.43 6.66 8.10
N GLU A 384 -8.00 7.77 7.50
CA GLU A 384 -8.71 9.05 7.57
C GLU A 384 -9.50 9.43 6.31
N ILE A 385 -9.24 8.76 5.19
CA ILE A 385 -9.83 9.13 3.89
C ILE A 385 -11.24 8.58 3.72
N GLU A 386 -12.15 9.44 3.26
CA GLU A 386 -13.52 9.10 2.88
C GLU A 386 -13.80 9.45 1.41
N CYS A 387 -14.82 8.84 0.81
CA CYS A 387 -15.17 9.12 -0.59
C CYS A 387 -15.50 10.61 -0.80
N GLU A 388 -16.16 11.20 0.18
CA GLU A 388 -16.63 12.58 0.18
C GLU A 388 -15.51 13.60 0.32
N ASP A 389 -14.30 13.17 0.69
CA ASP A 389 -13.09 14.00 0.75
C ASP A 389 -12.65 14.50 -0.62
N CYS A 390 -12.90 13.70 -1.66
CA CYS A 390 -12.59 14.04 -3.05
C CYS A 390 -13.86 14.36 -3.86
N HIS A 391 -14.93 13.60 -3.67
CA HIS A 391 -16.11 13.65 -4.54
C HIS A 391 -17.22 14.58 -4.02
N GLY A 392 -17.22 14.90 -2.72
CA GLY A 392 -18.29 15.64 -2.07
C GLY A 392 -19.61 14.90 -2.08
N LEU A 393 -20.71 15.65 -2.12
CA LEU A 393 -22.08 15.14 -2.22
C LEU A 393 -22.77 15.73 -3.44
N PRO A 394 -23.90 15.16 -3.91
CA PRO A 394 -24.74 15.83 -4.91
C PRO A 394 -25.21 17.24 -4.49
N THR A 395 -25.18 17.56 -3.19
CA THR A 395 -25.68 18.81 -2.62
C THR A 395 -24.61 19.74 -2.06
N ALA A 396 -23.35 19.29 -1.94
CA ALA A 396 -22.28 20.06 -1.32
C ALA A 396 -20.91 19.69 -1.92
N TYR A 397 -20.02 20.67 -2.06
CA TYR A 397 -18.64 20.42 -2.50
C TYR A 397 -17.83 19.76 -1.38
N PRO A 398 -16.71 19.07 -1.70
CA PRO A 398 -15.85 18.47 -0.69
C PRO A 398 -15.43 19.45 0.41
N TRP A 399 -15.03 20.68 0.06
CA TRP A 399 -14.59 21.69 1.02
C TRP A 399 -15.72 22.33 1.84
N ASP A 400 -16.99 22.17 1.42
CA ASP A 400 -18.16 22.67 2.17
C ASP A 400 -18.55 21.72 3.32
N LEU A 401 -18.08 20.47 3.29
CA LEU A 401 -18.38 19.47 4.30
C LEU A 401 -17.63 19.77 5.61
N PRO A 402 -18.20 19.45 6.78
CA PRO A 402 -17.52 19.67 8.04
C PRO A 402 -16.44 18.60 8.31
N ILE A 403 -15.51 18.93 9.21
CA ILE A 403 -14.59 17.95 9.79
C ILE A 403 -15.40 16.81 10.45
N GLY A 404 -15.02 15.58 10.16
CA GLY A 404 -15.66 14.33 10.59
C GLY A 404 -16.77 13.83 9.67
N TYR A 405 -17.09 14.53 8.57
CA TYR A 405 -18.10 14.06 7.63
C TYR A 405 -17.65 12.77 6.93
N GLY A 406 -18.57 11.81 6.81
CA GLY A 406 -18.29 10.49 6.22
C GLY A 406 -17.91 9.44 7.28
N GLU A 407 -17.39 9.87 8.42
CA GLU A 407 -16.95 8.94 9.46
C GLU A 407 -18.10 8.40 10.32
N GLU A 408 -17.99 7.13 10.69
CA GLU A 408 -19.03 6.38 11.41
C GLU A 408 -18.90 6.46 12.95
N PHE A 409 -18.46 7.61 13.49
CA PHE A 409 -18.19 7.79 14.92
C PHE A 409 -19.35 8.44 15.68
N ALA A 410 -20.45 7.71 15.84
CA ALA A 410 -21.68 8.21 16.50
C ALA A 410 -21.46 8.83 17.89
N ALA A 411 -20.43 8.41 18.64
CA ALA A 411 -20.14 8.95 19.98
C ALA A 411 -19.57 10.38 19.96
N LEU A 412 -19.14 10.88 18.79
CA LEU A 412 -18.67 12.27 18.63
C LEU A 412 -19.83 13.28 18.56
N GLY A 413 -21.07 12.81 18.45
CA GLY A 413 -22.26 13.65 18.42
C GLY A 413 -22.45 14.38 17.09
N GLU A 414 -23.10 15.54 17.14
CA GLU A 414 -23.37 16.35 15.95
C GLU A 414 -22.07 17.01 15.43
N LEU A 415 -21.86 16.91 14.11
CA LEU A 415 -20.76 17.58 13.44
C LEU A 415 -20.96 19.11 13.47
N SER A 416 -19.85 19.85 13.37
CA SER A 416 -19.92 21.30 13.20
C SER A 416 -20.70 21.66 11.93
N SER A 417 -21.32 22.83 11.91
CA SER A 417 -21.86 23.41 10.68
C SER A 417 -20.79 24.12 9.84
N ASP A 418 -19.59 24.29 10.39
CA ASP A 418 -18.50 24.98 9.71
C ASP A 418 -17.89 24.09 8.62
N ALA A 419 -17.71 24.66 7.44
CA ALA A 419 -17.02 24.03 6.32
C ALA A 419 -15.55 23.76 6.68
N ARG A 420 -15.02 22.59 6.32
CA ARG A 420 -13.61 22.25 6.54
C ARG A 420 -12.68 23.10 5.68
N GLY A 421 -13.13 23.56 4.53
CA GLY A 421 -12.35 24.38 3.61
C GLY A 421 -11.28 23.60 2.84
N LEU A 422 -10.23 24.32 2.47
CA LEU A 422 -9.08 23.81 1.70
C LEU A 422 -7.79 24.04 2.50
N GLY A 423 -6.81 23.17 2.30
CA GLY A 423 -5.46 23.31 2.87
C GLY A 423 -4.49 23.96 1.89
N GLY A 424 -3.46 24.62 2.41
CA GLY A 424 -2.34 25.13 1.63
C GLY A 424 -1.08 24.26 1.75
N LEU A 425 -0.05 24.61 0.97
CA LEU A 425 1.27 23.97 1.01
C LEU A 425 1.90 23.95 2.41
N MET A 426 1.70 25.01 3.19
CA MET A 426 2.27 25.11 4.54
C MET A 426 1.53 24.26 5.57
N ASP A 427 0.37 23.71 5.22
CA ASP A 427 -0.42 22.83 6.09
C ASP A 427 -0.04 21.36 5.92
N LEU A 428 0.84 21.02 4.97
CA LEU A 428 1.34 19.65 4.81
C LEU A 428 2.18 19.24 6.03
N ALA A 429 1.90 18.04 6.55
CA ALA A 429 2.57 17.52 7.74
C ALA A 429 4.08 17.32 7.52
N THR A 430 4.49 16.95 6.30
CA THR A 430 5.89 16.86 5.88
C THR A 430 6.06 17.24 4.40
N PHE A 431 7.28 17.59 4.01
CA PHE A 431 7.66 17.90 2.62
C PHE A 431 8.50 16.77 1.99
N ASP A 432 8.39 15.55 2.52
CA ASP A 432 9.24 14.42 2.14
C ASP A 432 8.78 13.73 0.83
N GLY A 433 7.70 14.23 0.22
CA GLY A 433 7.10 13.69 -1.01
C GLY A 433 7.14 14.66 -2.20
N THR A 434 6.62 14.21 -3.35
CA THR A 434 6.38 15.11 -4.49
C THR A 434 5.38 16.20 -4.08
N LEU A 435 5.76 17.46 -4.28
CA LEU A 435 4.92 18.61 -3.95
C LEU A 435 4.24 19.11 -5.22
N TYR A 436 2.91 19.26 -5.15
CA TYR A 436 2.10 19.82 -6.23
C TYR A 436 1.76 21.27 -5.92
N ASP A 437 1.56 22.11 -6.93
CA ASP A 437 1.03 23.47 -6.67
C ASP A 437 -0.35 23.35 -6.05
N ALA A 438 -0.60 24.08 -4.97
CA ALA A 438 -1.89 24.05 -4.30
C ALA A 438 -2.98 24.74 -5.13
N GLU A 439 -2.63 25.58 -6.12
CA GLU A 439 -3.59 26.42 -6.85
C GLU A 439 -4.58 27.13 -5.89
N ASP A 440 -5.87 26.80 -5.93
CA ASP A 440 -6.88 27.36 -5.02
C ASP A 440 -6.92 26.63 -3.66
N GLY A 441 -6.36 25.43 -3.58
CA GLY A 441 -6.04 24.69 -2.35
C GLY A 441 -6.10 23.17 -2.52
N TYR A 442 -5.47 22.44 -1.59
CA TYR A 442 -5.66 21.00 -1.47
C TYR A 442 -7.00 20.69 -0.82
N LEU A 443 -7.64 19.62 -1.26
CA LEU A 443 -8.79 19.07 -0.56
C LEU A 443 -8.32 18.48 0.78
N LEU A 444 -9.18 18.57 1.79
CA LEU A 444 -8.88 18.08 3.14
C LEU A 444 -9.56 16.72 3.37
N SER A 445 -8.87 15.83 4.09
CA SER A 445 -9.47 14.61 4.62
C SER A 445 -10.63 14.93 5.55
N ALA A 446 -11.44 13.92 5.89
CA ALA A 446 -12.46 14.03 6.92
C ALA A 446 -11.89 14.54 8.25
N ARG A 447 -10.60 14.29 8.52
CA ARG A 447 -9.90 14.70 9.75
C ARG A 447 -9.08 15.98 9.62
N GLY A 448 -9.11 16.64 8.46
CA GLY A 448 -8.51 17.95 8.26
C GLY A 448 -7.01 17.94 7.98
N ASN A 449 -6.47 16.82 7.49
CA ASN A 449 -5.16 16.83 6.84
C ASN A 449 -5.32 17.18 5.35
N PRO A 450 -4.42 17.98 4.76
CA PRO A 450 -4.44 18.18 3.32
C PRO A 450 -4.05 16.91 2.58
N LEU A 451 -4.87 16.54 1.59
CA LEU A 451 -4.54 15.54 0.59
C LEU A 451 -3.59 16.20 -0.42
N GLY A 452 -2.29 16.14 -0.15
CA GLY A 452 -1.28 16.88 -0.92
C GLY A 452 -1.23 16.54 -2.42
N ASN A 453 -1.90 15.46 -2.84
CA ASN A 453 -2.06 15.05 -4.23
C ASN A 453 -3.43 15.35 -4.83
N VAL A 454 -4.37 15.97 -4.12
CA VAL A 454 -5.71 16.29 -4.61
C VAL A 454 -5.95 17.80 -4.53
N VAL A 455 -5.99 18.45 -5.68
CA VAL A 455 -5.95 19.91 -5.82
C VAL A 455 -7.24 20.43 -6.44
N LEU A 456 -7.79 21.51 -5.87
CA LEU A 456 -8.79 22.34 -6.54
C LEU A 456 -8.07 23.32 -7.47
N GLN A 457 -8.32 23.18 -8.76
CA GLN A 457 -7.77 24.04 -9.79
C GLN A 457 -8.54 25.36 -9.87
N SER A 458 -7.85 26.38 -10.37
CA SER A 458 -8.39 27.73 -10.59
C SER A 458 -9.57 27.82 -11.59
N ASP A 459 -9.79 26.76 -12.39
CA ASP A 459 -10.97 26.62 -13.27
C ASP A 459 -12.16 25.92 -12.60
N GLY A 460 -12.03 25.58 -11.30
CA GLY A 460 -13.04 24.94 -10.48
C GLY A 460 -13.04 23.41 -10.52
N LYS A 461 -12.14 22.78 -11.27
CA LYS A 461 -12.03 21.32 -11.32
C LYS A 461 -11.16 20.76 -10.21
N VAL A 462 -11.43 19.52 -9.82
CA VAL A 462 -10.60 18.77 -8.88
C VAL A 462 -9.72 17.80 -9.65
N LEU A 463 -8.42 17.87 -9.40
CA LEU A 463 -7.40 17.04 -10.02
C LEU A 463 -6.68 16.20 -8.96
N LEU A 464 -6.56 14.90 -9.20
CA LEU A 464 -5.76 13.98 -8.40
C LEU A 464 -4.46 13.66 -9.15
N HIS A 465 -3.34 13.97 -8.53
CA HIS A 465 -2.01 13.64 -9.02
C HIS A 465 -1.58 12.27 -8.51
N SER A 466 -1.67 11.26 -9.37
CA SER A 466 -1.25 9.89 -9.01
C SER A 466 0.27 9.80 -8.96
N ALA A 467 0.80 8.98 -8.07
CA ALA A 467 2.22 8.69 -8.06
C ALA A 467 2.68 8.02 -9.36
N THR A 468 1.79 7.40 -10.14
CA THR A 468 2.12 6.80 -11.45
C THR A 468 2.61 7.80 -12.52
N GLY A 469 2.62 9.11 -12.22
CA GLY A 469 2.91 10.15 -13.21
C GLY A 469 1.67 10.66 -13.95
N LYS A 470 0.48 10.14 -13.63
CA LYS A 470 -0.78 10.47 -14.29
C LYS A 470 -1.63 11.40 -13.42
N ASP A 471 -2.40 12.25 -14.08
CA ASP A 471 -3.32 13.16 -13.41
C ASP A 471 -4.76 12.81 -13.80
N PHE A 472 -5.62 12.64 -12.81
CA PHE A 472 -7.00 12.18 -12.98
C PHE A 472 -7.97 13.28 -12.56
N PHE A 473 -8.97 13.57 -13.41
CA PHE A 473 -10.07 14.42 -13.00
C PHE A 473 -10.95 13.65 -12.03
N VAL A 474 -11.20 14.27 -10.87
CA VAL A 474 -12.11 13.73 -9.86
C VAL A 474 -13.53 14.17 -10.22
N PRO A 475 -14.48 13.23 -10.42
CA PRO A 475 -15.87 13.58 -10.64
C PRO A 475 -16.51 14.10 -9.35
N VAL A 476 -16.68 15.42 -9.28
CA VAL A 476 -17.38 16.09 -8.19
C VAL A 476 -18.88 15.88 -8.34
N LEU A 477 -19.50 15.26 -7.33
CA LEU A 477 -20.91 14.85 -7.41
C LEU A 477 -21.86 16.04 -7.51
N LYS A 478 -21.52 17.16 -6.87
CA LYS A 478 -22.31 18.39 -6.94
C LYS A 478 -22.37 18.95 -8.37
N ASP A 479 -21.26 18.95 -9.09
CA ASP A 479 -21.25 19.44 -10.47
C ASP A 479 -22.10 18.55 -11.38
N ILE A 480 -21.99 17.22 -11.22
CA ILE A 480 -22.82 16.26 -11.96
C ILE A 480 -24.31 16.43 -11.63
N ALA A 481 -24.64 16.70 -10.38
CA ALA A 481 -26.01 16.95 -9.95
C ALA A 481 -26.58 18.26 -10.53
N ASP A 482 -25.79 19.33 -10.54
CA ASP A 482 -26.18 20.64 -11.06
C ASP A 482 -26.34 20.62 -12.60
N THR A 483 -25.54 19.82 -13.32
CA THR A 483 -25.65 19.66 -14.78
C THR A 483 -26.66 18.58 -15.20
N GLY A 484 -26.98 17.63 -14.32
CA GLY A 484 -27.83 16.48 -14.61
C GLY A 484 -27.16 15.43 -15.50
N GLU A 485 -25.83 15.39 -15.55
CA GLU A 485 -25.04 14.56 -16.47
C GLU A 485 -24.75 13.15 -15.93
N TRP A 486 -25.69 12.56 -15.18
CA TRP A 486 -25.56 11.19 -14.69
C TRP A 486 -25.50 10.18 -15.85
N VAL A 487 -24.56 9.23 -15.76
CA VAL A 487 -24.40 8.17 -16.78
C VAL A 487 -25.57 7.19 -16.81
N SER A 488 -26.32 7.07 -15.70
CA SER A 488 -27.53 6.26 -15.59
C SER A 488 -28.37 6.71 -14.39
N LEU A 489 -29.63 6.28 -14.36
CA LEU A 489 -30.49 6.46 -13.18
C LEU A 489 -29.92 5.76 -11.93
N ASP A 490 -29.30 4.59 -12.11
CA ASP A 490 -28.67 3.87 -11.00
C ASP A 490 -27.51 4.67 -10.39
N ALA A 491 -26.76 5.42 -11.21
CA ALA A 491 -25.69 6.29 -10.74
C ALA A 491 -26.23 7.47 -9.91
N GLU A 492 -27.32 8.09 -10.36
CA GLU A 492 -28.01 9.17 -9.63
C GLU A 492 -28.58 8.67 -8.28
N VAL A 493 -29.14 7.47 -8.26
CA VAL A 493 -29.65 6.86 -7.02
C VAL A 493 -28.51 6.48 -6.08
N ALA A 494 -27.42 5.92 -6.60
CA ALA A 494 -26.27 5.50 -5.78
C ALA A 494 -25.57 6.69 -5.10
N SER A 495 -25.45 7.83 -5.78
CA SER A 495 -24.79 9.04 -5.26
C SER A 495 -25.55 9.73 -4.14
N THR A 496 -26.86 9.48 -4.02
CA THR A 496 -27.74 10.07 -3.01
C THR A 496 -28.02 9.13 -1.83
N ALA A 497 -27.63 7.86 -1.91
CA ALA A 497 -27.99 6.82 -0.92
C ALA A 497 -27.30 6.97 0.45
N LYS A 498 -26.16 7.68 0.54
CA LYS A 498 -25.50 8.02 1.82
C LYS A 498 -26.10 9.26 2.52
N VAL A 499 -27.00 9.99 1.87
CA VAL A 499 -27.60 11.24 2.39
C VAL A 499 -28.90 10.96 3.18
N ALA A 500 -29.27 9.69 3.39
CA ALA A 500 -30.54 9.27 3.99
C ALA A 500 -30.40 8.64 5.38
#